data_AF-A0A1I6MDU7-F1
#
_entry.id   AF-A0A1I6MDU7-F1
#
_cell.length_a   1.000
_cell.length_b   1.000
_cell.length_c   1.000
_cell.angle_alpha   90.00
_cell.angle_beta   90.00
_cell.angle_gamma   90.00
#
_symmetry.space_group_name_H-M   'P 1'
#
loop_
_entity.id
_entity.type
_entity.pdbx_description
1 polymer ?
#
loop_
_entity_poly.entity_id
_entity_poly.type
_entity_poly.pdbx_seq_one_letter_code
_entity_poly.pdbx_strand_id
1 'polypeptide(L)'
;MTSATGSTEPASPVGMAPDTPRRIFVIWIVVVSLLALGGTIAVLAIGGRPDPSALRAAAPLLDGAWRFHIGDDPHWADADVDDSGWETMDLSAPASSHDGDVGLPNYVGGWMVHGHPGYQGYAWYRRTVTVPAGNRAWDVLGPTAVDDGYELYWNGVRLGGSGRLGASPRVVGTRPMIFALPADTVGTRGVLTIRAFMQPGNDANPDGGGIHVAPTLAPRPESYALYRVEWWRTIAGYIVEVVEPLAMFALIGLALAVRRRSSHPGFIAFVCIALALSAVKRLDNAIVSWTDLMSLPTYAWLSKVLWMPFSLAAWTLAWNRWSTRASRAVDGAALLLTLVGIVSGLMQLAAMTHVFRLGLLVLLVLIAVRILRSGPMRGMAVATMATILVSQYAGELGSIGVPTIWFPFGIGVTLTQYVYAIAIPLLALLIVRTLHSKSAR
;
A
#
# COMPACT_ATOMS: atom_id res chain seq x y z
N MET A 1 -0.41 52.85 74.49
CA MET A 1 -1.62 52.03 74.31
C MET A 1 -2.31 52.47 73.03
N THR A 2 -2.04 51.78 71.92
CA THR A 2 -2.87 51.66 70.69
C THR A 2 -2.01 50.97 69.64
N SER A 3 -2.25 49.68 69.38
CA SER A 3 -1.75 49.01 68.17
C SER A 3 -2.89 48.22 67.56
N ALA A 4 -3.34 48.67 66.38
CA ALA A 4 -4.32 48.00 65.56
C ALA A 4 -3.69 46.75 64.92
N THR A 5 -4.27 45.59 65.21
CA THR A 5 -4.00 44.33 64.51
C THR A 5 -4.97 44.21 63.34
N GLY A 6 -4.51 44.50 62.14
CA GLY A 6 -5.22 44.15 60.90
C GLY A 6 -4.91 42.70 60.53
N SER A 7 -5.92 41.86 60.56
CA SER A 7 -5.94 40.49 60.06
C SER A 7 -6.06 40.49 58.53
N THR A 8 -5.07 39.96 57.81
CA THR A 8 -5.19 39.62 56.39
C THR A 8 -5.25 38.10 56.23
N GLU A 9 -6.41 37.59 55.80
CA GLU A 9 -6.56 36.24 55.27
C GLU A 9 -5.66 36.04 54.04
N PRO A 10 -4.99 34.88 53.89
CA PRO A 10 -4.36 34.54 52.63
C PRO A 10 -5.41 34.14 51.60
N ALA A 11 -5.51 34.93 50.53
CA ALA A 11 -6.32 34.64 49.36
C ALA A 11 -5.95 33.27 48.75
N SER A 12 -6.97 32.47 48.44
CA SER A 12 -6.85 31.24 47.66
C SER A 12 -6.35 31.54 46.24
N PRO A 13 -5.36 30.82 45.68
CA PRO A 13 -4.99 31.01 44.29
C PRO A 13 -6.03 30.33 43.38
N VAL A 14 -7.03 31.11 42.96
CA VAL A 14 -7.97 30.76 41.89
C VAL A 14 -7.29 30.98 40.54
N GLY A 15 -7.35 29.96 39.68
CA GLY A 15 -7.23 30.12 38.23
C GLY A 15 -5.83 29.86 37.65
N MET A 16 -5.40 28.60 37.63
CA MET A 16 -4.32 28.15 36.75
C MET A 16 -4.74 28.42 35.29
N ALA A 17 -4.18 29.45 34.66
CA ALA A 17 -4.42 29.74 33.25
C ALA A 17 -4.08 28.50 32.40
N PRO A 18 -4.95 28.09 31.46
CA PRO A 18 -4.69 26.93 30.63
C PRO A 18 -3.39 27.12 29.84
N ASP A 19 -2.63 26.04 29.69
CA ASP A 19 -1.33 25.98 29.01
C ASP A 19 -1.53 26.28 27.49
N THR A 20 -1.72 27.56 27.15
CA THR A 20 -2.19 28.07 25.85
C THR A 20 -1.44 27.49 24.64
N PRO A 21 -0.10 27.33 24.66
CA PRO A 21 0.63 26.76 23.53
C PRO A 21 0.28 25.29 23.27
N ARG A 22 0.07 24.51 24.32
CA ARG A 22 -0.26 23.08 24.22
C ARG A 22 -1.66 22.90 23.64
N ARG A 23 -2.61 23.73 24.06
CA ARG A 23 -3.99 23.72 23.54
C ARG A 23 -4.01 24.04 22.03
N ILE A 24 -3.21 25.02 21.60
CA ILE A 24 -3.08 25.38 20.19
C ILE A 24 -2.55 24.20 19.36
N PHE A 25 -1.49 23.50 19.81
CA PHE A 25 -0.99 22.32 19.11
C PHE A 25 -2.06 21.22 18.97
N VAL A 26 -2.81 20.94 20.05
CA VAL A 26 -3.87 19.93 20.03
C VAL A 26 -4.95 20.28 19.00
N ILE A 27 -5.40 21.54 18.97
CA ILE A 27 -6.40 22.01 18.01
C ILE A 27 -5.89 21.80 16.57
N TRP A 28 -4.66 22.22 16.27
CA TRP A 28 -4.10 22.06 14.93
C TRP A 28 -3.90 20.60 14.53
N ILE A 29 -3.47 19.73 15.46
CA ILE A 29 -3.37 18.28 15.19
C ILE A 29 -4.74 17.73 14.78
N VAL A 30 -5.80 18.07 15.52
CA VAL A 30 -7.15 17.61 15.22
C VAL A 30 -7.63 18.17 13.87
N VAL A 31 -7.49 19.47 13.64
CA VAL A 31 -7.94 20.12 12.39
C VAL A 31 -7.23 19.53 11.18
N VAL A 32 -5.90 19.43 11.20
CA VAL A 32 -5.12 18.89 10.07
C VAL A 32 -5.46 17.42 9.84
N SER A 33 -5.63 16.62 10.90
CA SER A 33 -6.01 15.21 10.77
C SER A 33 -7.40 15.04 10.16
N LEU A 34 -8.37 15.86 10.57
CA LEU A 34 -9.73 15.84 10.02
C LEU A 34 -9.78 16.30 8.57
N LEU A 35 -9.00 17.33 8.20
CA LEU A 35 -8.90 17.78 6.81
C LEU A 35 -8.26 16.71 5.91
N ALA A 36 -7.17 16.09 6.36
CA ALA A 36 -6.52 15.01 5.63
C ALA A 36 -7.47 13.80 5.47
N LEU A 37 -8.20 13.43 6.52
CA LEU A 37 -9.20 12.37 6.49
C LEU A 37 -10.34 12.70 5.52
N GLY A 38 -10.91 13.91 5.60
CA GLY A 38 -11.98 14.35 4.70
C GLY A 38 -11.55 14.38 3.24
N GLY A 39 -10.35 14.87 2.94
CA GLY A 39 -9.77 14.84 1.59
C GLY A 39 -9.56 13.41 1.07
N THR A 40 -9.05 12.52 1.93
CA THR A 40 -8.86 11.10 1.60
C THR A 40 -10.20 10.43 1.27
N ILE A 41 -11.21 10.62 2.12
CA ILE A 41 -12.56 10.07 1.89
C ILE A 41 -13.14 10.59 0.57
N ALA A 42 -12.94 11.87 0.24
CA ALA A 42 -13.41 12.42 -1.03
C ALA A 42 -12.72 11.75 -2.23
N VAL A 43 -11.40 11.52 -2.17
CA VAL A 43 -10.68 10.82 -3.25
C VAL A 43 -11.17 9.38 -3.39
N LEU A 44 -11.34 8.65 -2.29
CA LEU A 44 -11.88 7.29 -2.30
C LEU A 44 -13.29 7.23 -2.92
N ALA A 45 -14.18 8.15 -2.52
CA ALA A 45 -15.54 8.22 -3.04
C ALA A 45 -15.60 8.62 -4.53
N ILE A 46 -14.63 9.39 -5.04
CA ILE A 46 -14.54 9.74 -6.46
C ILE A 46 -14.02 8.55 -7.27
N GLY A 47 -12.92 7.91 -6.84
CA GLY A 47 -12.33 6.78 -7.56
C GLY A 47 -13.17 5.50 -7.50
N GLY A 48 -13.95 5.33 -6.43
CA GLY A 48 -14.87 4.21 -6.22
C GLY A 48 -16.16 4.27 -7.03
N ARG A 49 -16.38 5.33 -7.84
CA ARG A 49 -17.55 5.40 -8.71
C ARG A 49 -17.51 4.26 -9.73
N PRO A 50 -18.67 3.63 -10.03
CA PRO A 50 -18.74 2.63 -11.08
C PRO A 50 -18.43 3.28 -12.43
N ASP A 51 -17.96 2.47 -13.38
CA ASP A 51 -17.71 2.95 -14.73
C ASP A 51 -19.02 3.47 -15.35
N PRO A 52 -19.01 4.61 -16.06
CA PRO A 52 -20.22 5.12 -16.68
C PRO A 52 -20.80 4.10 -17.68
N SER A 53 -22.08 3.75 -17.51
CA SER A 53 -22.75 2.73 -18.32
C SER A 53 -22.70 3.02 -19.81
N ALA A 54 -22.81 4.30 -20.20
CA ALA A 54 -22.69 4.73 -21.58
C ALA A 54 -21.29 4.46 -22.17
N LEU A 55 -20.23 4.61 -21.37
CA LEU A 55 -18.87 4.29 -21.82
C LEU A 55 -18.69 2.78 -21.95
N ARG A 56 -19.15 1.99 -20.95
CA ARG A 56 -19.06 0.53 -20.99
C ARG A 56 -19.87 -0.09 -22.14
N ALA A 57 -21.03 0.48 -22.48
CA ALA A 57 -21.81 0.03 -23.64
C ALA A 57 -21.07 0.25 -24.97
N ALA A 58 -20.24 1.30 -25.08
CA ALA A 58 -19.46 1.60 -26.27
C ALA A 58 -18.08 0.92 -26.31
N ALA A 59 -17.64 0.35 -25.19
CA ALA A 59 -16.32 -0.20 -24.98
C ALA A 59 -16.42 -1.57 -24.29
N PRO A 60 -16.80 -2.62 -25.03
CA PRO A 60 -16.96 -3.95 -24.48
C PRO A 60 -15.62 -4.52 -23.99
N LEU A 61 -15.68 -5.24 -22.86
CA LEU A 61 -14.57 -6.08 -22.44
C LEU A 61 -14.35 -7.17 -23.49
N LEU A 62 -13.09 -7.52 -23.71
CA LEU A 62 -12.70 -8.71 -24.43
C LEU A 62 -12.63 -9.87 -23.42
N ASP A 63 -13.76 -10.16 -22.77
CA ASP A 63 -14.00 -11.28 -21.83
C ASP A 63 -14.41 -12.58 -22.56
N GLY A 64 -14.61 -13.68 -21.84
CA GLY A 64 -14.91 -14.97 -22.47
C GLY A 64 -13.66 -15.79 -22.81
N ALA A 65 -13.82 -16.70 -23.76
CA ALA A 65 -12.80 -17.66 -24.14
C ALA A 65 -11.60 -17.02 -24.88
N TRP A 66 -10.40 -17.24 -24.33
CA TRP A 66 -9.10 -16.97 -24.93
C TRP A 66 -8.34 -18.27 -25.12
N ARG A 67 -7.60 -18.39 -26.22
CA ARG A 67 -6.62 -19.48 -26.38
C ARG A 67 -5.45 -19.23 -25.46
N PHE A 68 -5.02 -20.27 -24.75
CA PHE A 68 -4.01 -20.17 -23.70
C PHE A 68 -2.92 -21.23 -23.85
N HIS A 69 -1.67 -20.83 -23.64
CA HIS A 69 -0.53 -21.73 -23.67
C HIS A 69 0.56 -21.26 -22.70
N ILE A 70 1.08 -22.18 -21.89
CA ILE A 70 2.23 -21.92 -21.01
C ILE A 70 3.56 -22.01 -21.79
N GLY A 71 4.60 -21.34 -21.31
CA GLY A 71 5.90 -21.27 -21.97
C GLY A 71 6.09 -20.00 -22.78
N ASP A 72 7.17 -19.94 -23.54
CA ASP A 72 7.63 -18.71 -24.18
C ASP A 72 8.23 -18.92 -25.58
N ASP A 73 7.37 -18.91 -26.60
CA ASP A 73 7.83 -18.83 -28.00
C ASP A 73 7.38 -17.49 -28.61
N PRO A 74 8.31 -16.58 -28.95
CA PRO A 74 7.97 -15.31 -29.58
C PRO A 74 7.18 -15.42 -30.89
N HIS A 75 7.29 -16.54 -31.62
CA HIS A 75 6.52 -16.76 -32.86
C HIS A 75 5.01 -16.85 -32.58
N TRP A 76 4.60 -17.15 -31.35
CA TRP A 76 3.17 -17.18 -30.99
C TRP A 76 2.48 -15.82 -31.07
N ALA A 77 3.24 -14.73 -31.21
CA ALA A 77 2.68 -13.42 -31.55
C ALA A 77 2.08 -13.37 -32.97
N ASP A 78 2.60 -14.17 -33.90
CA ASP A 78 2.28 -14.10 -35.33
C ASP A 78 0.79 -14.38 -35.61
N ALA A 79 0.26 -13.73 -36.65
CA ALA A 79 -1.18 -13.73 -36.94
C ALA A 79 -1.70 -15.08 -37.45
N ASP A 80 -0.83 -15.89 -38.06
CA ASP A 80 -1.13 -17.14 -38.76
C ASP A 80 -0.82 -18.40 -37.95
N VAL A 81 -0.35 -18.25 -36.70
CA VAL A 81 -0.14 -19.38 -35.80
C VAL A 81 -1.44 -20.15 -35.58
N ASP A 82 -1.37 -21.47 -35.76
CA ASP A 82 -2.45 -22.41 -35.43
C ASP A 82 -2.49 -22.63 -33.91
N ASP A 83 -3.52 -22.06 -33.26
CA ASP A 83 -3.81 -22.22 -31.84
C ASP A 83 -4.97 -23.19 -31.56
N SER A 84 -5.36 -24.00 -32.55
CA SER A 84 -6.47 -24.96 -32.38
C SER A 84 -6.22 -25.96 -31.26
N GLY A 85 -4.96 -26.34 -31.04
CA GLY A 85 -4.52 -27.23 -29.96
C GLY A 85 -4.27 -26.54 -28.62
N TRP A 86 -4.39 -25.21 -28.53
CA TRP A 86 -4.19 -24.48 -27.29
C TRP A 86 -5.37 -24.68 -26.33
N GLU A 87 -5.07 -24.60 -25.05
CA GLU A 87 -6.07 -24.62 -23.99
C GLU A 87 -7.00 -23.40 -24.12
N THR A 88 -8.13 -23.43 -23.40
CA THR A 88 -9.03 -22.28 -23.31
C THR A 88 -9.01 -21.72 -21.90
N MET A 89 -8.70 -20.43 -21.77
CA MET A 89 -8.88 -19.66 -20.55
C MET A 89 -10.12 -18.78 -20.68
N ASP A 90 -11.04 -18.86 -19.72
CA ASP A 90 -12.23 -18.00 -19.70
C ASP A 90 -11.98 -16.78 -18.81
N LEU A 91 -11.99 -15.58 -19.42
CA LEU A 91 -11.83 -14.31 -18.72
C LEU A 91 -13.19 -13.64 -18.40
N SER A 92 -14.29 -14.40 -18.40
CA SER A 92 -15.62 -13.93 -18.00
C SER A 92 -15.71 -13.76 -16.48
N ALA A 93 -15.58 -12.52 -16.01
CA ALA A 93 -15.66 -12.21 -14.59
C ALA A 93 -17.11 -12.18 -14.08
N PRO A 94 -17.39 -12.70 -12.86
CA PRO A 94 -18.68 -12.45 -12.20
C PRO A 94 -18.91 -10.95 -12.01
N ALA A 95 -20.16 -10.48 -12.21
CA ALA A 95 -20.48 -9.05 -12.16
C ALA A 95 -20.13 -8.35 -10.82
N SER A 96 -20.07 -9.10 -9.71
CA SER A 96 -19.70 -8.60 -8.39
C SER A 96 -18.23 -8.82 -8.02
N SER A 97 -17.42 -9.37 -8.92
CA SER A 97 -16.00 -9.65 -8.66
C SER A 97 -15.16 -8.37 -8.65
N HIS A 98 -14.21 -8.33 -7.74
CA HIS A 98 -13.16 -7.32 -7.70
C HIS A 98 -11.85 -7.93 -7.18
N ASP A 99 -10.73 -7.28 -7.46
CA ASP A 99 -9.43 -7.70 -6.92
C ASP A 99 -9.36 -7.51 -5.39
N GLY A 100 -8.35 -8.13 -4.78
CA GLY A 100 -8.10 -8.07 -3.34
C GLY A 100 -7.32 -6.84 -2.87
N ASP A 101 -6.97 -5.90 -3.76
CA ASP A 101 -6.13 -4.74 -3.45
C ASP A 101 -6.86 -3.42 -3.69
N VAL A 102 -7.06 -3.00 -4.94
CA VAL A 102 -7.60 -1.65 -5.24
C VAL A 102 -9.12 -1.61 -5.22
N GLY A 103 -9.79 -2.71 -5.55
CA GLY A 103 -11.21 -2.77 -5.90
C GLY A 103 -11.46 -2.67 -7.42
N LEU A 104 -10.52 -3.14 -8.24
CA LEU A 104 -10.67 -3.25 -9.68
C LEU A 104 -11.79 -4.25 -10.02
N PRO A 105 -12.84 -3.84 -10.75
CA PRO A 105 -13.94 -4.73 -11.09
C PRO A 105 -13.55 -5.73 -12.18
N ASN A 106 -14.39 -6.74 -12.37
CA ASN A 106 -14.26 -7.77 -13.41
C ASN A 106 -12.99 -8.62 -13.23
N TYR A 107 -12.72 -9.02 -11.99
CA TYR A 107 -11.57 -9.83 -11.62
C TYR A 107 -11.86 -11.32 -11.82
N VAL A 108 -10.94 -12.02 -12.50
CA VAL A 108 -10.91 -13.48 -12.62
C VAL A 108 -9.67 -14.06 -11.95
N GLY A 109 -9.76 -15.32 -11.53
CA GLY A 109 -8.61 -16.07 -11.06
C GLY A 109 -7.56 -16.24 -12.16
N GLY A 110 -6.30 -16.31 -11.77
CA GLY A 110 -5.17 -16.51 -12.67
C GLY A 110 -4.99 -17.97 -13.10
N TRP A 111 -3.95 -18.24 -13.90
CA TRP A 111 -3.71 -19.58 -14.45
C TRP A 111 -3.50 -20.66 -13.37
N MET A 112 -3.13 -20.31 -12.13
CA MET A 112 -2.92 -21.28 -11.06
C MET A 112 -4.22 -21.98 -10.62
N VAL A 113 -5.33 -21.25 -10.49
CA VAL A 113 -6.65 -21.86 -10.24
C VAL A 113 -7.27 -22.49 -11.50
N HIS A 114 -6.73 -22.15 -12.67
CA HIS A 114 -7.14 -22.70 -13.96
C HIS A 114 -6.24 -23.84 -14.45
N GLY A 115 -5.78 -24.70 -13.52
CA GLY A 115 -5.12 -25.96 -13.87
C GLY A 115 -3.59 -25.93 -13.91
N HIS A 116 -2.96 -24.78 -13.63
CA HIS A 116 -1.50 -24.62 -13.63
C HIS A 116 -0.94 -24.24 -12.24
N PRO A 117 -1.23 -25.00 -11.17
CA PRO A 117 -0.85 -24.64 -9.80
C PRO A 117 0.67 -24.55 -9.64
N GLY A 118 1.14 -23.43 -9.09
CA GLY A 118 2.56 -23.17 -8.88
C GLY A 118 3.35 -22.84 -10.16
N TYR A 119 2.69 -22.74 -11.32
CA TYR A 119 3.35 -22.34 -12.56
C TYR A 119 3.77 -20.86 -12.51
N GLN A 120 5.05 -20.61 -12.79
CA GLN A 120 5.66 -19.28 -12.85
C GLN A 120 6.44 -19.16 -14.17
N GLY A 121 6.65 -17.93 -14.63
CA GLY A 121 7.28 -17.65 -15.93
C GLY A 121 6.27 -17.12 -16.94
N TYR A 122 6.36 -17.59 -18.18
CA TYR A 122 5.64 -17.01 -19.31
C TYR A 122 4.38 -17.79 -19.65
N ALA A 123 3.35 -17.07 -20.08
CA ALA A 123 2.22 -17.67 -20.76
C ALA A 123 1.66 -16.72 -21.82
N TRP A 124 0.91 -17.28 -22.75
CA TRP A 124 0.38 -16.58 -23.92
C TRP A 124 -1.13 -16.72 -23.98
N TYR A 125 -1.79 -15.62 -24.33
CA TYR A 125 -3.22 -15.53 -24.56
C TYR A 125 -3.45 -15.04 -25.99
N ARG A 126 -4.30 -15.72 -26.76
CA ARG A 126 -4.68 -15.31 -28.12
C ARG A 126 -6.19 -15.25 -28.28
N ARG A 127 -6.67 -14.23 -28.97
CA ARG A 127 -8.09 -14.10 -29.32
C ARG A 127 -8.27 -13.40 -30.66
N THR A 128 -9.17 -13.93 -31.46
CA THR A 128 -9.63 -13.22 -32.65
C THR A 128 -10.65 -12.15 -32.28
N VAL A 129 -10.39 -10.91 -32.72
CA VAL A 129 -11.19 -9.73 -32.43
C VAL A 129 -11.65 -9.10 -33.74
N THR A 130 -12.94 -8.77 -33.80
CA THR A 130 -13.51 -8.01 -34.92
C THR A 130 -13.60 -6.54 -34.52
N VAL A 131 -12.94 -5.66 -35.28
CA VAL A 131 -13.05 -4.21 -35.06
C VAL A 131 -14.25 -3.71 -35.88
N PRO A 132 -15.23 -3.03 -35.27
CA PRO A 132 -16.39 -2.56 -35.99
C PRO A 132 -16.03 -1.62 -37.15
N ALA A 133 -16.71 -1.79 -38.28
CA ALA A 133 -16.56 -0.92 -39.45
C ALA A 133 -17.05 0.51 -39.15
N GLY A 134 -16.49 1.49 -39.85
CA GLY A 134 -16.88 2.89 -39.75
C GLY A 134 -15.70 3.83 -39.94
N ASN A 135 -15.84 5.08 -39.48
CA ASN A 135 -14.81 6.12 -39.64
C ASN A 135 -14.14 6.48 -38.30
N ARG A 136 -14.27 5.61 -37.29
CA ARG A 136 -13.72 5.86 -35.94
C ARG A 136 -12.37 5.19 -35.81
N ALA A 137 -11.43 5.86 -35.16
CA ALA A 137 -10.21 5.21 -34.69
C ALA A 137 -10.51 4.41 -33.42
N TRP A 138 -9.82 3.28 -33.26
CA TRP A 138 -10.00 2.34 -32.16
C TRP A 138 -8.71 2.16 -31.39
N ASP A 139 -8.85 1.91 -30.10
CA ASP A 139 -7.77 1.58 -29.20
C ASP A 139 -8.14 0.33 -28.38
N VAL A 140 -7.13 -0.32 -27.83
CA VAL A 140 -7.26 -1.35 -26.81
C VAL A 140 -6.80 -0.76 -25.48
N LEU A 141 -7.68 -0.72 -24.49
CA LEU A 141 -7.23 -0.56 -23.11
C LEU A 141 -6.67 -1.90 -22.68
N GLY A 142 -5.41 -1.92 -22.28
CA GLY A 142 -4.74 -3.13 -21.83
C GLY A 142 -5.40 -3.68 -20.57
N PRO A 143 -5.12 -4.95 -20.23
CA PRO A 143 -5.48 -5.49 -18.94
C PRO A 143 -5.01 -4.57 -17.79
N THR A 144 -5.92 -4.17 -16.91
CA THR A 144 -5.59 -3.33 -15.75
C THR A 144 -5.03 -4.12 -14.59
N ALA A 145 -5.21 -5.44 -14.60
CA ALA A 145 -4.65 -6.38 -13.64
C ALA A 145 -4.05 -7.59 -14.37
N VAL A 146 -2.72 -7.68 -14.32
CA VAL A 146 -1.92 -8.83 -14.75
C VAL A 146 -0.84 -9.02 -13.71
N ASP A 147 -0.58 -10.26 -13.32
CA ASP A 147 0.55 -10.56 -12.46
C ASP A 147 1.86 -10.19 -13.16
N ASP A 148 2.60 -9.31 -12.48
CA ASP A 148 3.91 -8.73 -12.80
C ASP A 148 4.06 -7.96 -14.13
N GLY A 149 3.79 -8.56 -15.29
CA GLY A 149 3.99 -7.85 -16.55
C GLY A 149 3.42 -8.53 -17.79
N TYR A 150 3.23 -7.74 -18.85
CA TYR A 150 2.73 -8.24 -20.13
C TYR A 150 3.21 -7.44 -21.34
N GLU A 151 3.12 -8.05 -22.51
CA GLU A 151 3.25 -7.43 -23.82
C GLU A 151 2.00 -7.71 -24.65
N LEU A 152 1.50 -6.71 -25.37
CA LEU A 152 0.32 -6.76 -26.22
C LEU A 152 0.73 -6.65 -27.70
N TYR A 153 0.14 -7.50 -28.54
CA TYR A 153 0.39 -7.57 -29.97
C TYR A 153 -0.92 -7.57 -30.76
N TRP A 154 -0.90 -6.97 -31.94
CA TRP A 154 -1.97 -7.05 -32.92
C TRP A 154 -1.41 -7.60 -34.23
N ASN A 155 -1.91 -8.76 -34.67
CA ASN A 155 -1.44 -9.46 -35.87
C ASN A 155 0.10 -9.59 -35.93
N GLY A 156 0.75 -10.05 -34.84
CA GLY A 156 2.22 -10.15 -34.75
C GLY A 156 2.95 -8.85 -34.40
N VAL A 157 2.34 -7.68 -34.57
CA VAL A 157 2.99 -6.39 -34.30
C VAL A 157 2.80 -5.98 -32.85
N ARG A 158 3.91 -5.79 -32.12
CA ARG A 158 3.89 -5.33 -30.73
C ARG A 158 3.35 -3.91 -30.61
N LEU A 159 2.28 -3.74 -29.85
CA LEU A 159 1.68 -2.44 -29.53
C LEU A 159 2.32 -1.79 -28.31
N GLY A 160 2.67 -2.58 -27.30
CA GLY A 160 3.15 -2.07 -26.02
C GLY A 160 3.02 -3.09 -24.89
N GLY A 161 3.05 -2.64 -23.64
CA GLY A 161 2.90 -3.54 -22.48
C GLY A 161 3.33 -2.91 -21.15
N SER A 162 3.06 -3.63 -20.06
CA SER A 162 3.55 -3.30 -18.71
C SER A 162 4.87 -4.01 -18.43
N GLY A 163 5.93 -3.23 -18.24
CA GLY A 163 7.29 -3.72 -18.09
C GLY A 163 7.98 -4.05 -19.42
N ARG A 164 9.14 -4.69 -19.31
CA ARG A 164 9.95 -5.17 -20.44
C ARG A 164 10.21 -6.66 -20.25
N LEU A 165 9.66 -7.48 -21.13
CA LEU A 165 9.82 -8.93 -21.13
C LEU A 165 11.03 -9.34 -22.01
N GLY A 166 11.35 -10.63 -22.07
CA GLY A 166 12.53 -11.19 -22.73
C GLY A 166 13.50 -11.87 -21.74
N ALA A 167 14.72 -12.21 -22.18
CA ALA A 167 15.66 -13.01 -21.37
C ALA A 167 16.05 -12.40 -20.00
N SER A 168 15.83 -11.10 -19.79
CA SER A 168 16.05 -10.44 -18.49
C SER A 168 14.89 -9.48 -18.20
N PRO A 169 13.76 -10.01 -17.70
CA PRO A 169 12.55 -9.22 -17.50
C PRO A 169 12.75 -8.11 -16.48
N ARG A 170 12.20 -6.94 -16.80
CA ARG A 170 12.02 -5.85 -15.84
C ARG A 170 10.54 -5.54 -15.75
N VAL A 171 9.91 -6.03 -14.69
CA VAL A 171 8.50 -5.82 -14.41
C VAL A 171 8.29 -4.72 -13.37
N VAL A 172 7.12 -4.10 -13.44
CA VAL A 172 6.64 -2.97 -12.64
C VAL A 172 5.16 -3.22 -12.33
N GLY A 173 4.56 -2.50 -11.38
CA GLY A 173 3.14 -2.67 -11.10
C GLY A 173 2.28 -2.47 -12.36
N THR A 174 1.44 -3.46 -12.69
CA THR A 174 0.47 -3.33 -13.77
C THR A 174 -0.52 -2.21 -13.44
N ARG A 175 -0.84 -1.40 -14.44
CA ARG A 175 -1.68 -0.20 -14.30
C ARG A 175 -2.41 0.09 -15.61
N PRO A 176 -3.36 1.02 -15.63
CA PRO A 176 -4.11 1.34 -16.85
C PRO A 176 -3.17 1.77 -17.97
N MET A 177 -3.34 1.16 -19.15
CA MET A 177 -2.59 1.45 -20.38
C MET A 177 -3.53 1.48 -21.57
N ILE A 178 -3.20 2.29 -22.57
CA ILE A 178 -3.97 2.44 -23.80
C ILE A 178 -3.06 2.26 -25.01
N PHE A 179 -3.52 1.46 -25.97
CA PHE A 179 -2.77 1.11 -27.17
C PHE A 179 -3.59 1.41 -28.41
N ALA A 180 -3.10 2.29 -29.27
CA ALA A 180 -3.77 2.62 -30.51
C ALA A 180 -3.69 1.44 -31.49
N LEU A 181 -4.83 1.07 -32.07
CA LEU A 181 -4.83 0.13 -33.19
C LEU A 181 -4.45 0.85 -34.50
N PRO A 182 -3.75 0.16 -35.42
CA PRO A 182 -3.49 0.68 -36.77
C PRO A 182 -4.78 1.10 -37.51
N ALA A 183 -4.71 2.10 -38.39
CA ALA A 183 -5.91 2.67 -39.02
C ALA A 183 -6.60 1.69 -39.99
N ASP A 184 -5.84 0.74 -40.55
CA ASP A 184 -6.29 -0.31 -41.46
C ASP A 184 -7.00 -1.47 -40.73
N THR A 185 -7.11 -1.44 -39.39
CA THR A 185 -7.86 -2.47 -38.66
C THR A 185 -9.36 -2.27 -38.68
N VAL A 186 -9.86 -1.10 -39.09
CA VAL A 186 -11.29 -0.78 -39.00
C VAL A 186 -12.11 -1.65 -39.97
N GLY A 187 -13.13 -2.33 -39.45
CA GLY A 187 -13.95 -3.26 -40.23
C GLY A 187 -13.25 -4.58 -40.55
N THR A 188 -12.07 -4.85 -39.98
CA THR A 188 -11.34 -6.09 -40.18
C THR A 188 -11.38 -6.98 -38.95
N ARG A 189 -11.05 -8.26 -39.19
CA ARG A 189 -10.87 -9.27 -38.14
C ARG A 189 -9.37 -9.48 -37.98
N GLY A 190 -8.87 -9.42 -36.75
CA GLY A 190 -7.46 -9.60 -36.42
C GLY A 190 -7.26 -10.46 -35.16
N VAL A 191 -6.01 -10.81 -34.87
CA VAL A 191 -5.61 -11.57 -33.68
C VAL A 191 -4.97 -10.62 -32.70
N LEU A 192 -5.55 -10.55 -31.50
CA LEU A 192 -4.98 -9.90 -30.33
C LEU A 192 -4.24 -10.95 -29.52
N THR A 193 -2.95 -10.72 -29.27
CA THR A 193 -2.10 -11.64 -28.51
C THR A 193 -1.51 -10.93 -27.30
N ILE A 194 -1.52 -11.59 -26.14
CA ILE A 194 -0.91 -11.11 -24.90
C ILE A 194 0.10 -12.13 -24.41
N ARG A 195 1.35 -11.70 -24.26
CA ARG A 195 2.41 -12.45 -23.59
C ARG A 195 2.50 -11.94 -22.16
N ALA A 196 2.18 -12.77 -21.18
CA ALA A 196 2.27 -12.46 -19.76
C ALA A 196 3.53 -13.09 -19.14
N PHE A 197 4.07 -12.46 -18.10
CA PHE A 197 5.21 -12.98 -17.36
C PHE A 197 4.99 -12.79 -15.87
N MET A 198 5.01 -13.87 -15.11
CA MET A 198 5.03 -13.89 -13.65
C MET A 198 6.44 -14.25 -13.15
N GLN A 199 6.97 -13.48 -12.21
CA GLN A 199 8.31 -13.67 -11.69
C GLN A 199 8.43 -14.98 -10.90
N PRO A 200 9.56 -15.71 -11.03
CA PRO A 200 9.87 -16.80 -10.13
C PRO A 200 10.10 -16.30 -8.70
N GLY A 201 9.50 -16.94 -7.69
CA GLY A 201 9.69 -16.56 -6.29
C GLY A 201 8.44 -16.63 -5.42
N ASN A 202 8.63 -16.49 -4.10
CA ASN A 202 7.67 -16.89 -3.08
C ASN A 202 6.46 -15.96 -2.91
N ASP A 203 5.39 -16.54 -2.33
CA ASP A 203 4.02 -16.00 -2.11
C ASP A 203 3.06 -16.19 -3.30
N ALA A 204 3.13 -17.36 -3.97
CA ALA A 204 2.13 -17.76 -4.97
C ALA A 204 0.73 -17.80 -4.32
N ASN A 205 -0.05 -16.75 -4.57
CA ASN A 205 -1.49 -16.77 -4.33
C ASN A 205 -2.07 -17.94 -5.14
N PRO A 206 -2.93 -18.82 -4.56
CA PRO A 206 -3.63 -19.84 -5.33
C PRO A 206 -4.32 -19.28 -6.58
N ASP A 207 -4.82 -18.04 -6.49
CA ASP A 207 -5.46 -17.30 -7.58
C ASP A 207 -4.46 -16.60 -8.53
N GLY A 208 -3.15 -16.80 -8.38
CA GLY A 208 -2.13 -16.10 -9.14
C GLY A 208 -1.96 -16.60 -10.58
N GLY A 209 -1.18 -15.84 -11.33
CA GLY A 209 -0.78 -16.06 -12.70
C GLY A 209 -1.58 -15.28 -13.74
N GLY A 210 -0.90 -14.44 -14.52
CA GLY A 210 -1.44 -13.94 -15.78
C GLY A 210 -2.52 -12.87 -15.66
N ILE A 211 -3.48 -12.89 -16.57
CA ILE A 211 -4.48 -11.82 -16.72
C ILE A 211 -5.64 -12.03 -15.74
N HIS A 212 -5.93 -11.01 -14.94
CA HIS A 212 -7.07 -11.00 -14.02
C HIS A 212 -8.21 -10.09 -14.46
N VAL A 213 -7.94 -9.08 -15.30
CA VAL A 213 -8.98 -8.23 -15.88
C VAL A 213 -8.78 -8.20 -17.39
N ALA A 214 -9.80 -8.61 -18.13
CA ALA A 214 -9.74 -8.65 -19.59
C ALA A 214 -9.51 -7.25 -20.19
N PRO A 215 -8.77 -7.16 -21.32
CA PRO A 215 -8.61 -5.89 -22.04
C PRO A 215 -9.94 -5.40 -22.59
N THR A 216 -10.03 -4.12 -22.93
CA THR A 216 -11.24 -3.50 -23.47
C THR A 216 -10.98 -2.96 -24.87
N LEU A 217 -11.85 -3.26 -25.83
CA LEU A 217 -11.81 -2.64 -27.16
C LEU A 217 -12.73 -1.43 -27.17
N ALA A 218 -12.23 -0.26 -27.54
CA ALA A 218 -13.00 0.98 -27.46
C ALA A 218 -12.69 1.94 -28.62
N PRO A 219 -13.69 2.70 -29.11
CA PRO A 219 -13.41 3.85 -29.94
C PRO A 219 -12.64 4.90 -29.15
N ARG A 220 -11.80 5.67 -29.83
CA ARG A 220 -10.80 6.54 -29.20
C ARG A 220 -11.33 7.59 -28.18
N PRO A 221 -12.47 8.27 -28.40
CA PRO A 221 -13.00 9.19 -27.40
C PRO A 221 -13.38 8.49 -26.08
N GLU A 222 -14.02 7.32 -26.18
CA GLU A 222 -14.47 6.51 -25.05
C GLU A 222 -13.30 5.81 -24.37
N SER A 223 -12.29 5.39 -25.14
CA SER A 223 -11.06 4.79 -24.58
C SER A 223 -10.35 5.78 -23.66
N TYR A 224 -10.17 7.03 -24.08
CA TYR A 224 -9.57 8.07 -23.23
C TYR A 224 -10.41 8.41 -22.00
N ALA A 225 -11.75 8.35 -22.13
CA ALA A 225 -12.63 8.59 -20.99
C ALA A 225 -12.55 7.46 -19.96
N LEU A 226 -12.58 6.21 -20.39
CA LEU A 226 -12.41 5.03 -19.51
C LEU A 226 -11.01 4.97 -18.91
N TYR A 227 -9.98 5.25 -19.69
CA TYR A 227 -8.61 5.31 -19.20
C TYR A 227 -8.45 6.29 -18.01
N ARG A 228 -9.12 7.45 -18.07
CA ARG A 228 -9.14 8.39 -16.93
C ARG A 228 -9.88 7.81 -15.72
N VAL A 229 -10.98 7.09 -15.92
CA VAL A 229 -11.73 6.43 -14.83
C VAL A 229 -10.86 5.37 -14.16
N GLU A 230 -10.19 4.52 -14.94
CA GLU A 230 -9.28 3.48 -14.45
C GLU A 230 -8.10 4.07 -13.66
N TRP A 231 -7.52 5.18 -14.15
CA TRP A 231 -6.49 5.91 -13.40
C TRP A 231 -7.00 6.52 -12.11
N TRP A 232 -8.19 7.15 -12.12
CA TRP A 232 -8.77 7.70 -10.89
C TRP A 232 -9.02 6.61 -9.84
N ARG A 233 -9.42 5.41 -10.26
CA ARG A 233 -9.58 4.25 -9.38
C ARG A 233 -8.25 3.81 -8.78
N THR A 234 -7.21 3.69 -9.60
CA THR A 234 -5.86 3.32 -9.16
C THR A 234 -5.25 4.39 -8.23
N ILE A 235 -5.46 5.68 -8.52
CA ILE A 235 -5.05 6.79 -7.64
C ILE A 235 -5.79 6.70 -6.31
N ALA A 236 -7.09 6.40 -6.31
CA ALA A 236 -7.84 6.23 -5.07
C ALA A 236 -7.35 5.04 -4.25
N GLY A 237 -7.04 3.89 -4.88
CA GLY A 237 -6.55 2.69 -4.18
C GLY A 237 -5.28 2.93 -3.37
N TYR A 238 -4.36 3.78 -3.86
CA TYR A 238 -3.09 4.04 -3.18
C TYR A 238 -2.97 5.46 -2.59
N ILE A 239 -4.04 6.27 -2.57
CA ILE A 239 -3.94 7.66 -2.07
C ILE A 239 -3.49 7.72 -0.61
N VAL A 240 -3.92 6.75 0.20
CA VAL A 240 -3.57 6.68 1.62
C VAL A 240 -2.08 6.40 1.81
N GLU A 241 -1.46 5.66 0.90
CA GLU A 241 -0.01 5.41 0.86
C GLU A 241 0.81 6.68 0.56
N VAL A 242 0.17 7.82 0.23
CA VAL A 242 0.82 9.13 0.12
C VAL A 242 0.42 10.07 1.26
N VAL A 243 -0.87 10.14 1.59
CA VAL A 243 -1.37 11.02 2.65
C VAL A 243 -0.74 10.68 4.00
N GLU A 244 -0.61 9.40 4.33
CA GLU A 244 -0.02 8.99 5.61
C GLU A 244 1.47 9.29 5.72
N PRO A 245 2.34 8.97 4.73
CA PRO A 245 3.73 9.44 4.75
C PRO A 245 3.87 10.95 4.91
N LEU A 246 3.05 11.75 4.22
CA LEU A 246 3.05 13.20 4.38
C LEU A 246 2.70 13.61 5.82
N ALA A 247 1.71 12.96 6.43
CA ALA A 247 1.36 13.18 7.83
C ALA A 247 2.47 12.72 8.80
N MET A 248 3.16 11.62 8.51
CA MET A 248 4.33 11.15 9.27
C MET A 248 5.49 12.13 9.17
N PHE A 249 5.80 12.67 7.99
CA PHE A 249 6.84 13.71 7.81
C PHE A 249 6.47 15.03 8.50
N ALA A 250 5.21 15.44 8.43
CA ALA A 250 4.72 16.60 9.18
C ALA A 250 4.88 16.38 10.71
N LEU A 251 4.58 15.17 11.19
CA LEU A 251 4.78 14.78 12.58
C LEU A 251 6.26 14.78 12.97
N ILE A 252 7.18 14.33 12.09
CA ILE A 252 8.63 14.46 12.30
C ILE A 252 9.01 15.93 12.49
N GLY A 253 8.51 16.82 11.62
CA GLY A 253 8.74 18.27 11.74
C GLY A 253 8.30 18.82 13.09
N LEU A 254 7.07 18.50 13.52
CA LEU A 254 6.55 18.85 14.85
C LEU A 254 7.44 18.29 15.96
N ALA A 255 7.77 17.00 15.90
CA ALA A 255 8.53 16.30 16.93
C ALA A 255 9.93 16.90 17.11
N LEU A 256 10.63 17.21 16.02
CA LEU A 256 11.93 17.88 16.05
C LEU A 256 11.83 19.30 16.63
N ALA A 257 10.79 20.05 16.29
CA ALA A 257 10.56 21.41 16.81
C ALA A 257 10.31 21.45 18.33
N VAL A 258 9.77 20.36 18.90
CA VAL A 258 9.51 20.26 20.34
C VAL A 258 10.56 19.45 21.12
N ARG A 259 11.44 18.71 20.43
CA ARG A 259 12.38 17.76 21.03
C ARG A 259 13.19 18.34 22.20
N ARG A 260 13.78 19.52 22.02
CA ARG A 260 14.62 20.17 23.05
C ARG A 260 13.83 20.60 24.30
N ARG A 261 12.51 20.77 24.17
CA ARG A 261 11.60 21.19 25.26
C ARG A 261 10.82 20.03 25.86
N SER A 262 10.97 18.82 25.31
CA SER A 262 10.31 17.61 25.77
C SER A 262 11.07 16.99 26.94
N SER A 263 10.34 16.35 27.85
CA SER A 263 10.88 15.45 28.87
C SER A 263 11.45 14.14 28.30
N HIS A 264 11.18 13.82 27.03
CA HIS A 264 11.54 12.56 26.37
C HIS A 264 12.31 12.75 25.04
N PRO A 265 13.44 13.48 25.02
CA PRO A 265 14.16 13.80 23.78
C PRO A 265 14.77 12.56 23.08
N GLY A 266 15.06 11.49 23.83
CA GLY A 266 15.56 10.22 23.31
C GLY A 266 14.49 9.42 22.58
N PHE A 267 13.28 9.34 23.16
CA PHE A 267 12.10 8.76 22.49
C PHE A 267 11.82 9.46 21.17
N ILE A 268 11.75 10.80 21.19
CA ILE A 268 11.46 11.60 20.00
C ILE A 268 12.47 11.33 18.88
N ALA A 269 13.77 11.18 19.20
CA ALA A 269 14.79 10.90 18.19
C ALA A 269 14.53 9.60 17.44
N PHE A 270 14.26 8.51 18.17
CA PHE A 270 13.98 7.21 17.57
C PHE A 270 12.60 7.14 16.92
N VAL A 271 11.60 7.86 17.44
CA VAL A 271 10.30 8.02 16.77
C VAL A 271 10.46 8.68 15.42
N CYS A 272 11.29 9.72 15.28
CA CYS A 272 11.50 10.35 13.98
C CYS A 272 12.12 9.38 12.97
N ILE A 273 13.06 8.53 13.41
CA ILE A 273 13.66 7.48 12.56
C ILE A 273 12.59 6.45 12.17
N ALA A 274 11.80 5.97 13.14
CA ALA A 274 10.77 4.97 12.90
C ALA A 274 9.66 5.47 11.97
N LEU A 275 9.24 6.73 12.13
CA LEU A 275 8.30 7.41 11.25
C LEU A 275 8.87 7.58 9.85
N ALA A 276 10.14 7.98 9.70
CA ALA A 276 10.75 8.14 8.38
C ALA A 276 10.82 6.80 7.62
N LEU A 277 11.25 5.74 8.29
CA LEU A 277 11.29 4.39 7.72
C LEU A 277 9.88 3.87 7.37
N SER A 278 8.90 4.11 8.24
CA SER A 278 7.51 3.75 7.97
C SER A 278 6.93 4.55 6.80
N ALA A 279 7.22 5.84 6.71
CA ALA A 279 6.76 6.72 5.65
C ALA A 279 7.33 6.31 4.28
N VAL A 280 8.63 6.04 4.20
CA VAL A 280 9.28 5.58 2.96
C VAL A 280 8.73 4.21 2.54
N LYS A 281 8.61 3.26 3.47
CA LYS A 281 8.04 1.94 3.18
C LYS A 281 6.66 2.02 2.52
N ARG A 282 5.81 2.94 3.00
CA ARG A 282 4.45 3.13 2.47
C ARG A 282 4.46 3.85 1.13
N LEU A 283 5.30 4.88 0.99
CA LEU A 283 5.44 5.62 -0.26
C LEU A 283 5.92 4.71 -1.40
N ASP A 284 6.80 3.73 -1.12
CA ASP A 284 7.24 2.76 -2.11
C ASP A 284 6.08 2.00 -2.77
N ASN A 285 5.02 1.70 -2.01
CA ASN A 285 3.83 1.03 -2.55
C ASN A 285 3.10 1.92 -3.57
N ALA A 286 2.93 3.21 -3.29
CA ALA A 286 2.37 4.15 -4.27
C ALA A 286 3.30 4.34 -5.48
N ILE A 287 4.62 4.40 -5.27
CA ILE A 287 5.60 4.57 -6.34
C ILE A 287 5.54 3.39 -7.31
N VAL A 288 5.53 2.15 -6.82
CA VAL A 288 5.52 0.95 -7.68
C VAL A 288 4.19 0.78 -8.40
N SER A 289 3.07 1.19 -7.80
CA SER A 289 1.74 1.06 -8.41
C SER A 289 1.40 2.18 -9.41
N TRP A 290 1.98 3.37 -9.27
CA TRP A 290 1.68 4.50 -10.17
C TRP A 290 2.77 4.81 -11.19
N THR A 291 4.01 4.33 -10.99
CA THR A 291 5.16 4.77 -11.79
C THR A 291 6.09 3.61 -12.18
N ASP A 292 6.97 3.85 -13.17
CA ASP A 292 8.01 2.88 -13.59
C ASP A 292 9.36 3.12 -12.88
N LEU A 293 9.36 3.94 -11.83
CA LEU A 293 10.58 4.33 -11.12
C LEU A 293 11.19 3.16 -10.33
N MET A 294 10.37 2.20 -9.94
CA MET A 294 10.77 1.03 -9.14
C MET A 294 10.25 -0.26 -9.77
N SER A 295 11.10 -1.27 -9.89
CA SER A 295 10.67 -2.60 -10.33
C SER A 295 10.13 -3.43 -9.17
N LEU A 296 9.25 -4.39 -9.47
CA LEU A 296 8.67 -5.27 -8.44
C LEU A 296 9.73 -6.05 -7.63
N PRO A 297 10.82 -6.59 -8.22
CA PRO A 297 11.91 -7.19 -7.45
C PRO A 297 12.60 -6.22 -6.50
N THR A 298 12.82 -4.99 -6.95
CA THR A 298 13.48 -3.96 -6.14
C THR A 298 12.59 -3.59 -4.97
N TYR A 299 11.30 -3.39 -5.22
CA TYR A 299 10.30 -3.14 -4.18
C TYR A 299 10.24 -4.28 -3.14
N ALA A 300 10.12 -5.52 -3.59
CA ALA A 300 10.08 -6.69 -2.72
C ALA A 300 11.37 -6.84 -1.89
N TRP A 301 12.53 -6.62 -2.51
CA TRP A 301 13.83 -6.65 -1.84
C TRP A 301 13.94 -5.55 -0.78
N LEU A 302 13.62 -4.30 -1.13
CA LEU A 302 13.65 -3.17 -0.20
C LEU A 302 12.74 -3.41 1.00
N SER A 303 11.51 -3.89 0.75
CA SER A 303 10.55 -4.19 1.80
C SER A 303 11.05 -5.28 2.76
N LYS A 304 11.53 -6.42 2.23
CA LYS A 304 11.95 -7.59 3.03
C LYS A 304 13.29 -7.39 3.72
N VAL A 305 14.27 -6.74 3.08
CA VAL A 305 15.65 -6.62 3.57
C VAL A 305 15.89 -5.32 4.36
N LEU A 306 15.30 -4.21 3.93
CA LEU A 306 15.62 -2.89 4.45
C LEU A 306 14.49 -2.36 5.34
N TRP A 307 13.34 -2.09 4.75
CA TRP A 307 12.29 -1.33 5.44
C TRP A 307 11.68 -2.07 6.63
N MET A 308 11.38 -3.37 6.47
CA MET A 308 10.74 -4.10 7.55
C MET A 308 11.66 -4.33 8.77
N PRO A 309 12.91 -4.82 8.63
CA PRO A 309 13.81 -4.96 9.76
C PRO A 309 14.11 -3.64 10.47
N PHE A 310 14.50 -2.60 9.73
CA PHE A 310 14.89 -1.33 10.33
C PHE A 310 13.71 -0.59 10.97
N SER A 311 12.51 -0.65 10.39
CA SER A 311 11.33 0.01 10.97
C SER A 311 10.93 -0.62 12.30
N LEU A 312 10.87 -1.95 12.39
CA LEU A 312 10.54 -2.65 13.64
C LEU A 312 11.60 -2.42 14.73
N ALA A 313 12.88 -2.38 14.34
CA ALA A 313 13.97 -2.04 15.25
C ALA A 313 13.82 -0.62 15.80
N ALA A 314 13.59 0.36 14.92
CA ALA A 314 13.45 1.76 15.29
C ALA A 314 12.25 1.98 16.24
N TRP A 315 11.12 1.33 15.98
CA TRP A 315 9.97 1.36 16.90
C TRP A 315 10.28 0.73 18.26
N THR A 316 11.00 -0.40 18.27
CA THR A 316 11.41 -1.08 19.51
C THR A 316 12.33 -0.20 20.35
N LEU A 317 13.34 0.41 19.71
CA LEU A 317 14.27 1.35 20.36
C LEU A 317 13.54 2.59 20.86
N ALA A 318 12.61 3.16 20.07
CA ALA A 318 11.79 4.29 20.47
C ALA A 318 11.04 3.97 21.77
N TRP A 319 10.23 2.91 21.79
CA TRP A 319 9.45 2.55 22.96
C TRP A 319 10.30 2.16 24.18
N ASN A 320 11.50 1.57 23.99
CA ASN A 320 12.42 1.33 25.09
C ASN A 320 12.91 2.64 25.74
N ARG A 321 13.01 3.75 24.99
CA ARG A 321 13.30 5.10 25.53
C ARG A 321 12.12 5.80 26.19
N TRP A 322 10.89 5.27 26.07
CA TRP A 322 9.74 5.77 26.84
C TRP A 322 9.77 5.30 28.30
N SER A 323 10.37 4.13 28.55
CA SER A 323 10.52 3.59 29.91
C SER A 323 11.47 4.45 30.75
N THR A 324 11.19 4.57 32.05
CA THR A 324 11.97 5.38 33.01
C THR A 324 13.47 5.07 33.01
N ARG A 325 13.84 3.81 32.80
CA ARG A 325 15.22 3.37 32.53
C ARG A 325 15.23 2.51 31.28
N ALA A 326 15.83 2.99 30.20
CA ALA A 326 15.93 2.18 29.00
C ALA A 326 16.88 0.97 29.22
N SER A 327 16.50 -0.20 28.71
CA SER A 327 17.28 -1.43 28.89
C SER A 327 18.28 -1.61 27.75
N ARG A 328 19.58 -1.70 28.06
CA ARG A 328 20.63 -2.01 27.07
C ARG A 328 20.50 -3.43 26.51
N ALA A 329 19.99 -4.37 27.31
CA ALA A 329 19.74 -5.73 26.86
C ALA A 329 18.63 -5.78 25.79
N VAL A 330 17.58 -4.96 25.93
CA VAL A 330 16.52 -4.83 24.92
C VAL A 330 17.08 -4.20 23.64
N ASP A 331 17.94 -3.19 23.75
CA ASP A 331 18.60 -2.58 22.57
C ASP A 331 19.46 -3.62 21.83
N GLY A 332 20.30 -4.37 22.55
CA GLY A 332 21.15 -5.41 21.96
C GLY A 332 20.35 -6.54 21.31
N ALA A 333 19.28 -7.02 21.97
CA ALA A 333 18.40 -8.04 21.43
C ALA A 333 17.66 -7.55 20.17
N ALA A 334 17.18 -6.30 20.16
CA ALA A 334 16.52 -5.71 19.00
C ALA A 334 17.46 -5.64 17.80
N LEU A 335 18.71 -5.21 18.00
CA LEU A 335 19.72 -5.15 16.94
C LEU A 335 20.10 -6.54 16.41
N LEU A 336 20.26 -7.53 17.28
CA LEU A 336 20.54 -8.91 16.88
C LEU A 336 19.39 -9.49 16.05
N LEU A 337 18.14 -9.32 16.51
CA LEU A 337 16.96 -9.76 15.76
C LEU A 337 16.85 -9.04 14.42
N THR A 338 17.19 -7.76 14.35
CA THR A 338 17.22 -6.99 13.10
C THR A 338 18.22 -7.60 12.10
N LEU A 339 19.42 -7.97 12.56
CA LEU A 339 20.40 -8.66 11.73
C LEU A 339 19.85 -10.00 11.22
N VAL A 340 19.18 -10.78 12.08
CA VAL A 340 18.49 -12.01 11.67
C VAL A 340 17.45 -11.71 10.60
N GLY A 341 16.64 -10.65 10.75
CA GLY A 341 15.65 -10.23 9.75
C GLY A 341 16.27 -9.88 8.40
N ILE A 342 17.36 -9.11 8.40
CA ILE A 342 18.10 -8.74 7.18
C ILE A 342 18.65 -10.00 6.47
N VAL A 343 19.34 -10.87 7.21
CA VAL A 343 19.90 -12.12 6.65
C VAL A 343 18.77 -13.02 6.13
N SER A 344 17.66 -13.11 6.84
CA SER A 344 16.48 -13.88 6.40
C SER A 344 15.91 -13.36 5.10
N GLY A 345 15.79 -12.03 4.95
CA GLY A 345 15.34 -11.39 3.72
C GLY A 345 16.29 -11.64 2.55
N LEU A 346 17.61 -11.53 2.78
CA LEU A 346 18.64 -11.78 1.77
C LEU A 346 18.65 -13.24 1.29
N MET A 347 18.42 -14.17 2.20
CA MET A 347 18.43 -15.62 1.92
C MET A 347 17.03 -16.18 1.59
N GLN A 348 15.99 -15.33 1.55
CA GLN A 348 14.59 -15.72 1.34
C GLN A 348 14.08 -16.80 2.31
N LEU A 349 14.54 -16.77 3.56
CA LEU A 349 14.19 -17.74 4.60
C LEU A 349 12.92 -17.32 5.36
N ALA A 350 11.76 -17.80 4.90
CA ALA A 350 10.46 -17.46 5.50
C ALA A 350 10.38 -17.79 7.00
N ALA A 351 10.83 -18.99 7.41
CA ALA A 351 10.83 -19.41 8.82
C ALA A 351 11.63 -18.45 9.72
N MET A 352 12.82 -18.02 9.29
CA MET A 352 13.66 -17.10 10.06
C MET A 352 13.08 -15.68 10.10
N THR A 353 12.34 -15.29 9.05
CA THR A 353 11.56 -14.04 9.04
C THR A 353 10.50 -14.04 10.15
N HIS A 354 9.80 -15.15 10.37
CA HIS A 354 8.85 -15.29 11.49
C HIS A 354 9.54 -15.20 12.85
N VAL A 355 10.69 -15.87 13.03
CA VAL A 355 11.45 -15.81 14.28
C VAL A 355 11.85 -14.37 14.63
N PHE A 356 12.36 -13.63 13.64
CA PHE A 356 12.70 -12.22 13.78
C PHE A 356 11.47 -11.38 14.21
N ARG A 357 10.35 -11.50 13.50
CA ARG A 357 9.13 -10.71 13.77
C ARG A 357 8.55 -11.01 15.14
N LEU A 358 8.36 -12.30 15.49
CA LEU A 358 7.81 -12.69 16.78
C LEU A 358 8.76 -12.35 17.94
N GLY A 359 10.08 -12.44 17.74
CA GLY A 359 11.07 -12.01 18.72
C GLY A 359 10.95 -10.53 19.06
N LEU A 360 10.81 -9.66 18.05
CA LEU A 360 10.59 -8.22 18.28
C LEU A 360 9.23 -7.93 18.91
N LEU A 361 8.19 -8.70 18.56
CA LEU A 361 6.88 -8.58 19.19
C LEU A 361 6.98 -8.86 20.70
N VAL A 362 7.70 -9.91 21.10
CA VAL A 362 7.95 -10.22 22.53
C VAL A 362 8.64 -9.06 23.23
N LEU A 363 9.68 -8.45 22.62
CA LEU A 363 10.34 -7.27 23.21
C LEU A 363 9.38 -6.09 23.37
N LEU A 364 8.53 -5.82 22.37
CA LEU A 364 7.53 -4.76 22.43
C LEU A 364 6.48 -5.04 23.53
N VAL A 365 6.00 -6.27 23.67
CA VAL A 365 5.08 -6.66 24.76
C VAL A 365 5.75 -6.45 26.13
N LEU A 366 7.01 -6.86 26.29
CA LEU A 366 7.78 -6.62 27.52
C LEU A 366 7.91 -5.12 27.82
N ILE A 367 8.19 -4.29 26.81
CA ILE A 367 8.23 -2.83 26.96
C ILE A 367 6.85 -2.29 27.39
N ALA A 368 5.76 -2.73 26.75
CA ALA A 368 4.41 -2.28 27.11
C ALA A 368 4.07 -2.60 28.58
N VAL A 369 4.42 -3.79 29.07
CA VAL A 369 4.27 -4.17 30.48
C VAL A 369 5.07 -3.25 31.40
N ARG A 370 6.32 -2.88 31.03
CA ARG A 370 7.15 -1.95 31.80
C ARG A 370 6.54 -0.54 31.86
N ILE A 371 5.95 -0.08 30.75
CA ILE A 371 5.22 1.19 30.69
C ILE A 371 3.98 1.14 31.59
N LEU A 372 3.18 0.06 31.57
CA LEU A 372 2.01 -0.10 32.46
C LEU A 372 2.38 -0.14 33.94
N ARG A 373 3.53 -0.72 34.30
CA ARG A 373 3.97 -0.80 35.70
C ARG A 373 4.52 0.51 36.24
N SER A 374 5.27 1.25 35.42
CA SER A 374 6.12 2.34 35.93
C SER A 374 6.30 3.54 35.01
N GLY A 375 5.75 3.51 33.79
CA GLY A 375 5.92 4.58 32.81
C GLY A 375 5.09 5.84 33.13
N PRO A 376 5.47 6.99 32.57
CA PRO A 376 4.62 8.17 32.52
C PRO A 376 3.48 7.99 31.52
N MET A 377 2.33 8.63 31.78
CA MET A 377 1.17 8.66 30.87
C MET A 377 0.72 7.29 30.36
N ARG A 378 0.76 6.28 31.23
CA ARG A 378 0.66 4.85 30.93
C ARG A 378 -0.42 4.48 29.93
N GLY A 379 -1.67 4.89 30.18
CA GLY A 379 -2.80 4.57 29.31
C GLY A 379 -2.62 5.10 27.89
N MET A 380 -2.22 6.37 27.75
CA MET A 380 -2.04 6.98 26.43
C MET A 380 -0.82 6.43 25.69
N ALA A 381 0.28 6.19 26.39
CA ALA A 381 1.49 5.61 25.81
C ALA A 381 1.22 4.19 25.30
N VAL A 382 0.57 3.35 26.09
CA VAL A 382 0.25 1.96 25.72
C VAL A 382 -0.80 1.90 24.62
N ALA A 383 -1.82 2.77 24.64
CA ALA A 383 -2.79 2.86 23.55
C ALA A 383 -2.13 3.27 22.23
N THR A 384 -1.23 4.26 22.26
CA THR A 384 -0.47 4.69 21.07
C THR A 384 0.48 3.59 20.59
N MET A 385 1.15 2.90 21.51
CA MET A 385 2.00 1.78 21.19
C MET A 385 1.21 0.63 20.56
N ALA A 386 0.04 0.30 21.12
CA ALA A 386 -0.82 -0.77 20.63
C ALA A 386 -1.31 -0.50 19.19
N THR A 387 -1.71 0.73 18.86
CA THR A 387 -2.09 1.06 17.48
C THR A 387 -0.92 0.89 16.51
N ILE A 388 0.28 1.35 16.87
CA ILE A 388 1.48 1.11 16.05
C ILE A 388 1.77 -0.40 15.90
N LEU A 389 1.65 -1.18 16.97
CA LEU A 389 1.84 -2.64 16.90
C LEU A 389 0.85 -3.30 15.94
N VAL A 390 -0.44 -2.93 15.99
CA VAL A 390 -1.45 -3.45 15.04
C VAL A 390 -1.04 -3.14 13.59
N SER A 391 -0.59 -1.92 13.31
CA SER A 391 -0.12 -1.56 11.96
C SER A 391 1.14 -2.34 11.53
N GLN A 392 2.04 -2.65 12.46
CA GLN A 392 3.30 -3.34 12.16
C GLN A 392 3.14 -4.86 11.99
N TYR A 393 2.10 -5.45 12.59
CA TYR A 393 1.83 -6.90 12.63
C TYR A 393 0.49 -7.28 11.97
N ALA A 394 0.02 -6.48 11.01
CA ALA A 394 -1.23 -6.76 10.30
C ALA A 394 -1.22 -8.11 9.54
N GLY A 395 -0.06 -8.56 9.04
CA GLY A 395 0.08 -9.87 8.40
C GLY A 395 -0.19 -11.03 9.36
N GLU A 396 0.36 -10.98 10.58
CA GLU A 396 0.08 -11.98 11.61
C GLU A 396 -1.39 -11.97 12.05
N LEU A 397 -2.01 -10.79 12.12
CA LEU A 397 -3.44 -10.67 12.40
C LEU A 397 -4.27 -11.32 11.28
N GLY A 398 -3.89 -11.10 10.02
CA GLY A 398 -4.48 -11.78 8.87
C GLY A 398 -4.40 -13.30 8.96
N SER A 399 -3.25 -13.85 9.37
CA SER A 399 -3.07 -15.31 9.50
C SER A 399 -3.95 -15.98 10.56
N ILE A 400 -4.49 -15.21 11.51
CA ILE A 400 -5.44 -15.69 12.53
C ILE A 400 -6.89 -15.31 12.20
N GLY A 401 -7.16 -14.86 10.98
CA GLY A 401 -8.51 -14.60 10.47
C GLY A 401 -9.03 -13.18 10.72
N VAL A 402 -8.18 -12.23 11.12
CA VAL A 402 -8.59 -10.82 11.19
C VAL A 402 -8.62 -10.24 9.76
N PRO A 403 -9.73 -9.67 9.31
CA PRO A 403 -9.78 -9.00 8.02
C PRO A 403 -8.73 -7.88 7.94
N THR A 404 -7.95 -7.86 6.86
CA THR A 404 -6.85 -6.89 6.67
C THR A 404 -7.18 -5.80 5.65
N ILE A 405 -8.29 -5.91 4.94
CA ILE A 405 -8.74 -4.93 3.94
C ILE A 405 -10.27 -4.87 3.90
N TRP A 406 -10.81 -3.68 3.66
CA TRP A 406 -12.22 -3.42 3.43
C TRP A 406 -12.37 -2.56 2.19
N PHE A 407 -13.56 -2.52 1.58
CA PHE A 407 -13.79 -1.79 0.33
C PHE A 407 -14.81 -0.65 0.50
N PRO A 408 -14.55 0.38 1.34
CA PRO A 408 -15.43 1.54 1.40
C PRO A 408 -15.52 2.20 0.02
N PHE A 409 -16.73 2.48 -0.44
CA PHE A 409 -16.99 3.02 -1.79
C PHE A 409 -16.49 2.10 -2.93
N GLY A 410 -16.21 0.82 -2.67
CA GLY A 410 -15.63 -0.08 -3.66
C GLY A 410 -14.12 0.09 -3.87
N ILE A 411 -13.43 0.83 -3.00
CA ILE A 411 -11.96 0.98 -3.03
C ILE A 411 -11.35 0.32 -1.81
N GLY A 412 -10.31 -0.50 -2.02
CA GLY A 412 -9.61 -1.18 -0.94
C GLY A 412 -8.91 -0.21 0.02
N VAL A 413 -9.18 -0.39 1.32
CA VAL A 413 -8.55 0.32 2.43
C VAL A 413 -8.12 -0.70 3.47
N THR A 414 -6.81 -0.73 3.76
CA THR A 414 -6.22 -1.77 4.61
C THR A 414 -6.37 -1.45 6.11
N LEU A 415 -6.27 -2.48 6.95
CA LEU A 415 -6.21 -2.34 8.41
C LEU A 415 -5.11 -1.38 8.83
N THR A 416 -3.95 -1.46 8.16
CA THR A 416 -2.83 -0.58 8.48
C THR A 416 -3.16 0.89 8.25
N GLN A 417 -3.90 1.19 7.17
CA GLN A 417 -4.35 2.55 6.82
C GLN A 417 -5.34 3.09 7.86
N TYR A 418 -6.37 2.32 8.21
CA TYR A 418 -7.30 2.73 9.27
C TYR A 418 -6.61 2.99 10.60
N VAL A 419 -5.66 2.14 10.96
CA VAL A 419 -4.96 2.26 12.24
C VAL A 419 -3.97 3.42 12.24
N TYR A 420 -3.30 3.73 11.13
CA TYR A 420 -2.41 4.90 11.05
C TYR A 420 -3.16 6.23 11.08
N ALA A 421 -4.37 6.30 10.51
CA ALA A 421 -5.26 7.46 10.66
C ALA A 421 -5.54 7.79 12.15
N ILE A 422 -5.44 6.80 13.04
CA ILE A 422 -5.56 6.97 14.50
C ILE A 422 -4.19 7.13 15.17
N ALA A 423 -3.20 6.31 14.79
CA ALA A 423 -1.90 6.25 15.45
C ALA A 423 -1.09 7.55 15.28
N ILE A 424 -1.15 8.17 14.10
CA ILE A 424 -0.42 9.43 13.81
C ILE A 424 -0.90 10.56 14.73
N PRO A 425 -2.21 10.91 14.80
CA PRO A 425 -2.66 11.94 15.72
C PRO A 425 -2.47 11.56 17.19
N LEU A 426 -2.66 10.29 17.59
CA LEU A 426 -2.38 9.86 18.96
C LEU A 426 -0.92 10.07 19.36
N LEU A 427 0.02 9.72 18.47
CA LEU A 427 1.45 9.93 18.68
C LEU A 427 1.81 11.42 18.72
N ALA A 428 1.21 12.24 17.86
CA ALA A 428 1.37 13.69 17.89
C ALA A 428 0.92 14.29 19.23
N LEU A 429 -0.25 13.87 19.71
CA LEU A 429 -0.74 14.27 21.03
C LEU A 429 0.21 13.78 22.13
N LEU A 430 0.67 12.53 22.07
CA LEU A 430 1.60 11.96 23.06
C LEU A 430 2.87 12.80 23.16
N ILE A 431 3.47 13.14 22.02
CA ILE A 431 4.67 13.99 21.92
C ILE A 431 4.39 15.39 22.50
N VAL A 432 3.29 16.05 22.13
CA VAL A 432 2.94 17.38 22.65
C VAL A 432 2.74 17.37 24.16
N ARG A 433 2.19 16.29 24.73
CA ARG A 433 2.03 16.14 26.18
C ARG A 433 3.34 15.97 26.95
N THR A 434 4.46 15.68 26.28
CA THR A 434 5.78 15.61 26.92
C THR A 434 6.44 16.97 27.17
N LEU A 435 5.86 18.06 26.63
CA LEU A 435 6.34 19.42 26.86
C LEU A 435 6.26 19.80 28.34
N HIS A 436 7.32 20.41 28.87
CA HIS A 436 7.32 20.93 30.24
C HIS A 436 6.34 22.11 30.36
N SER A 437 5.53 22.11 31.43
CA SER A 437 4.76 23.31 31.82
C SER A 437 5.73 24.44 32.18
N LYS A 438 5.42 25.67 31.78
CA LYS A 438 6.24 26.87 32.05
C LYS A 438 6.48 27.15 33.54
N SER A 439 5.82 26.44 34.45
CA SER A 439 5.94 26.61 35.91
C SER A 439 7.25 26.10 36.54
N ALA A 440 8.18 25.52 35.78
CA ALA A 440 9.39 24.89 36.32
C ALA A 440 10.70 25.47 35.74
N ARG A 441 10.80 26.79 35.64
CA ARG A 441 12.08 27.49 35.39
C ARG A 441 12.35 28.52 36.47
#